data_AF-A0A1M7HBQ3-F1
#
_entry.id   AF-A0A1M7HBQ3-F1
#
_cell.length_a   1.000
_cell.length_b   1.000
_cell.length_c   1.000
_cell.angle_alpha   90.00
_cell.angle_beta   90.00
_cell.angle_gamma   90.00
#
_symmetry.space_group_name_H-M   'P 1'
#
loop_
_entity.id
_entity.type
_entity.pdbx_description
1 polymer ?
#
loop_
_entity_poly.entity_id
_entity_poly.type
_entity_poly.pdbx_seq_one_letter_code
_entity_poly.pdbx_strand_id
1 'polypeptide(L)'
;MTKSITFLYGLFAYLVFLVAFLYAIGFVGNFVVPKSIDSGTETTFTESLLVNVLLLSLFALQHSIMARPAFKKWWTKLINPVIERSTYVLLSSLALLLMYWQWQPMRSVIWKIENETVTMIINGIYLLGWV
;
A
#
# COMPACT_ATOMS: atom_id res chain seq x y z
N MET A 1 13.45 16.91 21.64
CA MET A 1 13.10 17.20 20.23
C MET A 1 12.37 18.54 20.19
N THR A 2 12.79 19.45 19.32
CA THR A 2 12.10 20.73 19.13
C THR A 2 10.78 20.50 18.40
N LYS A 3 9.72 21.24 18.79
CA LYS A 3 8.35 21.06 18.25
C LYS A 3 8.29 21.09 16.72
N SER A 4 9.13 21.92 16.09
CA SER A 4 9.23 22.05 14.64
C SER A 4 9.70 20.77 13.93
N ILE A 5 10.65 20.03 14.52
CA ILE A 5 11.16 18.78 13.93
C ILE A 5 10.06 17.70 13.93
N THR A 6 9.33 17.59 15.03
CA THR A 6 8.21 16.65 15.14
C THR A 6 7.11 16.96 14.12
N PHE A 7 6.79 18.24 13.93
CA PHE A 7 5.81 18.67 12.93
C PHE A 7 6.26 18.34 11.49
N LEU A 8 7.49 18.69 11.13
CA LEU A 8 8.04 18.39 9.80
C LEU A 8 8.09 16.89 9.51
N TYR A 9 8.47 16.09 10.52
CA TYR A 9 8.46 14.63 10.41
C TYR A 9 7.05 14.08 10.17
N GLY A 10 6.06 14.56 10.93
CA GLY A 10 4.65 14.19 10.72
C GLY A 10 4.17 14.56 9.33
N LEU A 11 4.43 15.80 8.89
CA LEU A 11 4.06 16.26 7.56
C LEU A 11 4.67 15.37 6.47
N PHE A 12 5.96 15.04 6.59
CA PHE A 12 6.62 14.13 5.66
C PHE A 12 5.95 12.74 5.64
N ALA A 13 5.68 12.15 6.81
CA ALA A 13 4.99 10.86 6.90
C ALA A 13 3.61 10.87 6.22
N TYR A 14 2.85 11.95 6.41
CA TYR A 14 1.55 12.12 5.76
C TYR A 14 1.64 12.32 4.25
N LEU A 15 2.65 13.03 3.76
CA LEU A 15 2.89 13.17 2.32
C LEU A 15 3.25 11.83 1.67
N VAL A 16 4.11 11.03 2.33
CA VAL A 16 4.44 9.68 1.85
C VAL A 16 3.21 8.79 1.83
N PHE A 17 2.37 8.86 2.87
CA PHE A 17 1.08 8.16 2.89
C PHE A 17 0.18 8.59 1.73
N LEU A 18 0.03 9.90 1.51
CA LEU A 18 -0.81 10.40 0.43
C LEU A 18 -0.33 9.91 -0.94
N VAL A 19 0.98 9.93 -1.18
CA VAL A 19 1.58 9.38 -2.40
C VAL A 19 1.30 7.88 -2.52
N ALA A 20 1.55 7.10 -1.47
CA ALA A 20 1.30 5.66 -1.48
C ALA A 20 -0.18 5.33 -1.72
N PHE A 21 -1.09 6.09 -1.10
CA PHE A 21 -2.53 5.92 -1.26
C PHE A 21 -3.00 6.25 -2.68
N LEU A 22 -2.61 7.40 -3.24
CA LEU A 22 -2.94 7.77 -4.62
C LEU A 22 -2.32 6.81 -5.63
N TYR A 23 -1.11 6.32 -5.36
CA TYR A 23 -0.48 5.27 -6.17
C TYR A 23 -1.28 3.97 -6.12
N ALA A 24 -1.82 3.59 -4.96
CA ALA A 24 -2.65 2.39 -4.80
C ALA A 24 -3.86 2.39 -5.74
N ILE A 25 -4.49 3.55 -5.93
CA ILE A 25 -5.58 3.75 -6.89
C ILE A 25 -5.08 3.33 -8.28
N GLY A 26 -4.10 4.04 -8.84
CA GLY A 26 -3.59 3.72 -10.18
C GLY A 26 -3.00 2.30 -10.30
N PHE A 27 -2.39 1.80 -9.24
CA PHE A 27 -1.81 0.46 -9.18
C PHE A 27 -2.88 -0.62 -9.39
N VAL A 28 -3.98 -0.57 -8.63
CA VAL A 28 -5.09 -1.52 -8.74
C VAL A 28 -5.91 -1.28 -10.01
N GLY A 29 -6.11 -0.02 -10.39
CA GLY A 29 -6.92 0.36 -11.54
C GLY A 29 -6.22 0.20 -12.90
N ASN A 30 -4.93 -0.11 -12.93
CA ASN A 30 -4.11 -0.16 -14.15
C ASN A 30 -4.11 1.13 -14.97
N PHE A 31 -4.07 2.30 -14.33
CA PHE A 31 -3.98 3.58 -15.05
C PHE A 31 -3.01 4.56 -14.37
N VAL A 32 -2.45 5.47 -15.17
CA VAL A 32 -1.64 6.66 -14.76
C VAL A 32 -0.28 6.36 -14.10
N VAL A 33 -0.10 5.21 -13.46
CA VAL A 33 1.16 4.84 -12.78
C VAL A 33 2.08 3.99 -13.67
N PRO A 34 3.42 4.11 -13.52
CA PRO A 34 4.37 3.35 -14.32
C PRO A 34 4.44 1.85 -13.97
N LYS A 35 4.15 1.50 -12.71
CA LYS A 35 4.08 0.11 -12.24
C LYS A 35 2.67 -0.11 -11.67
N SER A 36 1.83 -0.81 -12.42
CA SER A 36 0.50 -1.27 -12.00
C SER A 36 0.49 -2.76 -11.63
N ILE A 37 -0.65 -3.26 -11.16
CA ILE A 37 -0.82 -4.67 -10.75
C ILE A 37 -0.52 -5.66 -11.87
N ASP A 38 -0.76 -5.27 -13.13
CA ASP A 38 -0.50 -6.11 -14.32
C ASP A 38 0.81 -5.78 -15.04
N SER A 39 1.63 -4.87 -14.52
CA SER A 39 2.87 -4.46 -15.18
C SER A 39 4.07 -5.35 -14.84
N GLY A 40 5.05 -5.43 -15.74
CA GLY A 40 6.30 -6.19 -15.56
C GLY A 40 6.37 -7.50 -16.34
N THR A 41 7.44 -8.25 -16.15
CA THR A 41 7.64 -9.55 -16.82
C THR A 41 6.87 -10.63 -16.07
N GLU A 42 6.16 -11.48 -16.79
CA GLU A 42 5.54 -12.66 -16.19
C GLU A 42 6.59 -13.72 -15.86
N THR A 43 6.55 -14.21 -14.64
CA THR A 43 7.24 -15.42 -14.18
C THR A 43 6.25 -16.58 -14.12
N THR A 44 6.63 -17.70 -13.51
CA THR A 44 5.67 -18.78 -13.24
C THR A 44 4.59 -18.32 -12.25
N PHE A 45 3.37 -18.84 -12.38
CA PHE A 45 2.26 -18.52 -11.47
C PHE A 45 2.64 -18.74 -10.00
N THR A 46 3.28 -19.88 -9.70
CA THR A 46 3.69 -20.24 -8.33
C THR A 46 4.70 -19.25 -7.77
N GLU A 47 5.67 -18.81 -8.58
CA GLU A 47 6.65 -17.81 -8.16
C GLU A 47 6.00 -16.45 -7.89
N SER A 48 5.17 -15.96 -8.81
CA SER A 48 4.42 -14.71 -8.63
C SER A 48 3.56 -14.76 -7.36
N LEU A 49 2.86 -15.88 -7.14
CA LEU A 49 2.01 -16.09 -5.98
C LEU A 49 2.82 -16.04 -4.68
N LEU A 50 3.95 -16.76 -4.61
CA LEU A 50 4.80 -16.78 -3.42
C LEU A 50 5.35 -15.39 -3.10
N VAL A 51 5.89 -14.68 -4.10
CA VAL A 51 6.42 -13.32 -3.92
C VAL A 51 5.32 -12.37 -3.47
N ASN A 52 4.17 -12.37 -4.12
CA ASN A 52 3.06 -11.47 -3.78
C ASN A 52 2.50 -11.76 -2.38
N VAL A 53 2.37 -13.04 -1.98
CA VAL A 53 1.96 -13.43 -0.63
C VAL A 53 2.97 -12.97 0.41
N LEU A 54 4.28 -13.09 0.14
CA LEU A 54 5.32 -12.59 1.03
C LEU A 54 5.27 -11.06 1.18
N LEU A 55 5.10 -10.32 0.08
CA LEU A 55 4.98 -8.86 0.10
C LEU A 55 3.71 -8.41 0.86
N LEU A 56 2.58 -9.06 0.60
CA LEU A 56 1.33 -8.81 1.32
C LEU A 56 1.47 -9.13 2.81
N SER A 57 2.14 -10.25 3.14
CA SER A 57 2.37 -10.65 4.53
C SER A 57 3.28 -9.64 5.24
N LEU A 58 4.33 -9.15 4.59
CA LEU A 58 5.21 -8.12 5.14
C LEU A 58 4.42 -6.87 5.53
N PHE A 59 3.59 -6.36 4.62
CA PHE A 59 2.72 -5.21 4.89
C PHE A 59 1.69 -5.53 5.99
N ALA A 60 0.94 -6.62 5.84
CA ALA A 60 -0.14 -6.98 6.75
C ALA A 60 0.36 -7.25 8.17
N LEU A 61 1.49 -7.97 8.33
CA LEU A 61 2.11 -8.23 9.62
C LEU A 61 2.65 -6.95 10.22
N GLN A 62 3.41 -6.13 9.47
CA GLN A 62 3.93 -4.86 9.97
C GLN A 62 2.79 -3.96 10.47
N HIS A 63 1.77 -3.75 9.64
CA HIS A 63 0.63 -2.89 9.96
C HIS A 63 -0.14 -3.43 11.17
N SER A 64 -0.48 -4.72 11.16
CA SER A 64 -1.28 -5.35 12.21
C SER A 64 -0.54 -5.41 13.54
N ILE A 65 0.74 -5.76 13.55
CA ILE A 65 1.54 -5.86 14.76
C ILE A 65 1.69 -4.47 15.38
N MET A 66 2.06 -3.46 14.59
CA MET A 66 2.23 -2.11 15.13
C MET A 66 0.90 -1.48 15.59
N ALA A 67 -0.23 -1.95 15.07
CA ALA A 67 -1.55 -1.54 15.57
C ALA A 67 -1.89 -2.11 16.96
N ARG A 68 -1.24 -3.23 17.39
CA ARG A 68 -1.56 -3.89 18.66
C ARG A 68 -1.12 -3.06 19.89
N PRO A 69 -1.95 -2.99 20.95
CA PRO A 69 -1.62 -2.24 22.17
C PRO A 69 -0.31 -2.70 22.84
N ALA A 70 -0.02 -4.00 22.85
CA ALA A 70 1.19 -4.56 23.45
C ALA A 70 2.46 -4.07 22.72
N PHE A 71 2.45 -4.10 21.39
CA PHE A 71 3.54 -3.58 20.59
C PHE A 71 3.71 -2.08 20.83
N LYS A 72 2.63 -1.29 20.82
CA LYS A 72 2.69 0.15 21.10
C LYS A 72 3.35 0.47 22.44
N LYS A 73 2.97 -0.25 23.51
CA LYS A 73 3.58 -0.08 24.85
C LYS A 73 5.07 -0.40 24.89
N TRP A 74 5.54 -1.35 24.09
CA TRP A 74 6.96 -1.67 23.97
C TRP A 74 7.68 -0.63 23.10
N TRP A 75 7.08 -0.28 21.96
CA TRP A 75 7.65 0.63 20.97
C TRP A 75 7.84 2.05 21.50
N THR A 76 6.92 2.55 22.32
CA THR A 76 7.05 3.87 22.98
C THR A 76 8.15 3.93 24.04
N LYS A 77 8.78 2.80 24.40
CA LYS A 77 10.01 2.80 25.21
C LYS A 77 11.25 3.14 24.38
N LEU A 78 11.20 2.88 23.06
CA LEU A 78 12.30 3.14 22.14
C LEU A 78 12.13 4.47 21.41
N ILE A 79 10.90 4.80 21.00
CA ILE A 79 10.60 6.03 20.26
C ILE A 79 9.75 7.00 21.09
N ASN A 80 9.89 8.30 20.81
CA ASN A 80 9.08 9.31 21.48
C ASN A 80 7.58 9.10 21.17
N PRO A 81 6.69 9.03 22.17
CA PRO A 81 5.26 8.84 21.97
C PRO A 81 4.61 9.84 21.01
N VAL A 82 5.15 11.06 20.91
CA VAL A 82 4.63 12.12 20.03
C VAL A 82 4.76 11.75 18.56
N ILE A 83 5.84 11.05 18.16
CA ILE A 83 6.07 10.66 16.76
C ILE A 83 5.58 9.25 16.43
N GLU A 84 5.11 8.48 17.41
CA GLU A 84 4.72 7.06 17.24
C GLU A 84 3.75 6.86 16.08
N ARG A 85 2.66 7.64 16.06
CA ARG A 85 1.66 7.57 14.99
C ARG A 85 2.24 7.93 13.63
N SER A 86 3.10 8.94 13.56
CA SER A 86 3.72 9.36 12.29
C SER A 86 4.68 8.28 11.78
N THR A 87 5.44 7.65 12.68
CA THR A 87 6.33 6.53 12.35
C THR A 87 5.55 5.31 11.89
N TYR A 88 4.43 4.99 12.55
CA TYR A 88 3.52 3.94 12.10
C TYR A 88 3.07 4.15 10.65
N VAL A 89 2.54 5.34 10.37
CA VAL A 89 2.05 5.70 9.03
C VAL A 89 3.16 5.63 8.00
N LEU A 90 4.34 6.17 8.31
CA LEU A 90 5.49 6.15 7.41
C LEU A 90 5.93 4.72 7.08
N LEU A 91 6.13 3.87 8.10
CA LEU A 91 6.58 2.50 7.90
C LEU A 91 5.57 1.65 7.12
N SER A 92 4.27 1.81 7.40
CA SER A 92 3.23 1.14 6.61
C SER A 92 3.18 1.64 5.17
N SER A 93 3.37 2.94 4.95
CA SER A 93 3.41 3.51 3.59
C SER A 93 4.63 3.03 2.81
N LEU A 94 5.80 2.92 3.45
CA LEU A 94 7.01 2.36 2.82
C LEU A 94 6.84 0.88 2.49
N ALA A 95 6.21 0.09 3.36
CA ALA A 95 5.89 -1.31 3.08
C ALA A 95 4.93 -1.45 1.88
N LEU A 96 3.93 -0.57 1.76
CA LEU A 96 3.06 -0.51 0.57
C LEU A 96 3.83 -0.14 -0.69
N LEU A 97 4.68 0.88 -0.65
CA LEU A 97 5.49 1.28 -1.81
C LEU A 97 6.44 0.16 -2.25
N LEU A 98 7.04 -0.57 -1.31
CA LEU A 98 7.84 -1.76 -1.59
C LEU A 98 7.00 -2.85 -2.26
N MET A 99 5.79 -3.10 -1.74
CA MET A 99 4.85 -4.05 -2.33
C MET A 99 4.51 -3.69 -3.77
N TYR A 100 4.16 -2.43 -4.06
CA TYR A 100 3.86 -1.99 -5.43
C TYR A 100 5.06 -2.19 -6.36
N TRP A 101 6.25 -1.82 -5.89
CA TRP A 101 7.47 -1.91 -6.68
C TRP A 101 7.82 -3.36 -7.04
N GLN A 102 7.74 -4.27 -6.07
CA GLN A 102 8.18 -5.66 -6.23
C GLN A 102 7.05 -6.62 -6.65
N TRP A 103 5.84 -6.10 -6.85
CA TRP A 103 4.69 -6.90 -7.25
C TRP A 103 4.94 -7.65 -8.55
N GLN A 104 4.58 -8.94 -8.57
CA GLN A 104 4.67 -9.80 -9.75
C GLN A 104 3.29 -9.92 -10.41
N PRO A 105 3.18 -9.65 -11.73
CA PRO A 105 1.89 -9.73 -12.41
C PRO A 105 1.39 -11.18 -12.47
N MET A 106 0.06 -11.35 -12.38
CA MET A 106 -0.65 -12.62 -12.50
C MET A 106 -1.80 -12.46 -13.50
N ARG A 107 -1.47 -12.42 -14.82
CA ARG A 107 -2.40 -11.99 -15.88
C ARG A 107 -3.43 -13.04 -16.32
N SER A 108 -3.65 -14.08 -15.53
CA SER A 108 -4.70 -15.07 -15.81
C SER A 108 -6.07 -14.40 -15.72
N VAL A 109 -6.80 -14.36 -16.85
CA VAL A 109 -8.15 -13.78 -16.89
C VAL A 109 -9.14 -14.75 -16.24
N ILE A 110 -9.72 -14.35 -15.11
CA ILE A 110 -10.73 -15.14 -14.39
C ILE A 110 -12.13 -14.88 -14.97
N TRP A 111 -12.40 -13.63 -15.37
CA TRP A 111 -13.67 -13.19 -15.94
C TRP A 111 -13.41 -11.98 -16.85
N LYS A 112 -14.29 -11.74 -17.82
CA LYS A 112 -14.16 -10.65 -18.79
C LYS A 112 -15.52 -10.05 -19.06
N ILE A 113 -15.59 -8.72 -19.13
CA ILE A 113 -16.76 -7.98 -19.62
C ILE A 113 -16.45 -7.46 -21.01
N GLU A 114 -17.38 -7.67 -21.93
CA GLU A 114 -17.32 -7.12 -23.29
C GLU A 114 -18.18 -5.87 -23.46
N ASN A 115 -19.20 -5.68 -22.62
CA ASN A 115 -20.10 -4.53 -22.69
C ASN A 115 -19.46 -3.28 -22.05
N GLU A 116 -19.23 -2.24 -22.86
CA GLU A 116 -18.60 -0.99 -22.43
C GLU A 116 -19.35 -0.26 -21.30
N THR A 117 -20.68 -0.26 -21.34
CA THR A 117 -21.52 0.36 -20.29
C THR A 117 -21.29 -0.32 -18.94
N VAL A 118 -21.23 -1.65 -18.92
CA VAL A 118 -20.98 -2.40 -17.68
C VAL A 118 -19.56 -2.13 -17.17
N THR A 119 -18.57 -2.06 -18.06
CA THR A 119 -17.19 -1.68 -17.71
C THR A 119 -17.14 -0.29 -17.07
N MET A 120 -17.84 0.69 -17.64
CA MET A 120 -17.90 2.05 -17.10
C MET A 120 -18.56 2.08 -15.71
N ILE A 121 -19.65 1.33 -15.51
CA ILE A 121 -20.30 1.20 -14.20
C ILE A 121 -19.34 0.61 -13.17
N ILE A 122 -18.64 -0.47 -13.50
CA ILE A 122 -17.68 -1.10 -12.58
C ILE A 122 -16.51 -0.18 -12.27
N ASN A 123 -15.97 0.53 -13.26
CA ASN A 123 -14.93 1.53 -13.01
C ASN A 123 -15.44 2.68 -12.13
N GLY A 124 -16.70 3.09 -12.30
CA GLY A 124 -17.36 4.05 -11.41
C GLY A 124 -17.47 3.56 -9.98
N ILE A 125 -17.91 2.31 -9.77
CA ILE A 125 -17.96 1.66 -8.45
C ILE A 125 -16.56 1.56 -7.84
N TYR A 126 -15.56 1.17 -8.64
CA TYR A 126 -14.17 1.11 -8.23
C TYR A 126 -13.67 2.47 -7.74
N LEU A 127 -13.91 3.56 -8.48
CA LEU A 127 -13.48 4.91 -8.08
C LEU A 127 -14.21 5.39 -6.82
N LEU A 128 -15.50 5.10 -6.70
CA LEU A 128 -16.29 5.44 -5.50
C LEU A 128 -15.79 4.69 -4.26
N GLY A 129 -15.23 3.49 -4.41
CA GLY A 129 -14.68 2.71 -3.30
C GLY A 129 -13.46 3.33 -2.60
N TRP A 130 -12.85 4.37 -3.18
CA TRP A 130 -11.69 5.07 -2.61
C TRP A 130 -12.05 6.37 -1.85
N VAL A 131 -13.32 6.79 -1.87
CA VAL A 131 -13.85 7.98 -1.19
C VAL A 131 -14.50 7.59 0.12
#